data_AF-A0A3P7NVH3-F1
#
_entry.id   AF-A0A3P7NVH3-F1
#
_cell.length_a   1.000
_cell.length_b   1.000
_cell.length_c   1.000
_cell.angle_alpha   90.00
_cell.angle_beta   90.00
_cell.angle_gamma   90.00
#
_symmetry.space_group_name_H-M   'P 1'
#
loop_
_entity.id
_entity.type
_entity.pdbx_description
1 polymer ?
#
loop_
_entity_poly.entity_id
_entity_poly.type
_entity_poly.pdbx_seq_one_letter_code
_entity_poly.pdbx_strand_id
1 'polypeptide(L)'
;MEKDELMGDTFAMKVGNIPPSETAVIKLRYVCRLQARKVTDDAANRAVAVFRLPSVLNPRYTPPSSETERQFGPSSAIPVCKVNVPYKFFFSAGLKSQCAIMAVNSAKDVFKLTYHGEDKTAAKVIIMPSKSHNISGLPNIVNVL
;
A
#
# COMPACT_ATOMS: atom_id res chain seq x y z
N MET A 1 -3.61 -26.22 -4.34
CA MET A 1 -3.85 -24.76 -4.35
C MET A 1 -3.10 -24.21 -5.55
N GLU A 2 -3.82 -23.80 -6.59
CA GLU A 2 -3.22 -23.23 -7.81
C GLU A 2 -2.70 -21.83 -7.52
N LYS A 3 -1.45 -21.57 -7.89
CA LYS A 3 -0.79 -20.27 -7.71
C LYS A 3 -0.95 -19.52 -9.03
N ASP A 4 -1.98 -18.68 -9.10
CA ASP A 4 -2.22 -17.79 -10.25
C ASP A 4 -1.17 -16.68 -10.28
N GLU A 5 -0.68 -16.29 -11.46
CA GLU A 5 0.27 -15.18 -11.65
C GLU A 5 -0.31 -13.83 -11.20
N LEU A 6 -1.63 -13.74 -11.04
CA LEU A 6 -2.31 -12.59 -10.43
C LEU A 6 -2.33 -12.58 -8.89
N MET A 7 -1.97 -13.69 -8.23
CA MET A 7 -1.88 -13.76 -6.77
C MET A 7 -0.61 -13.06 -6.31
N GLY A 8 -0.75 -11.82 -5.85
CA GLY A 8 0.36 -11.09 -5.22
C GLY A 8 0.97 -11.88 -4.05
N ASP A 9 2.25 -11.64 -3.77
CA ASP A 9 2.96 -12.31 -2.69
C ASP A 9 2.26 -12.06 -1.33
N THR A 10 1.80 -13.14 -0.69
CA THR A 10 1.18 -13.07 0.63
C THR A 10 2.21 -13.41 1.71
N PHE A 11 2.53 -12.42 2.55
CA PHE A 11 3.36 -12.61 3.75
C PHE A 11 2.47 -12.66 4.99
N ALA A 12 2.49 -13.77 5.72
CA ALA A 12 1.71 -13.95 6.94
C ALA A 12 2.63 -14.14 8.16
N MET A 13 2.36 -13.39 9.24
CA MET A 13 3.08 -13.51 10.51
C MET A 13 2.11 -13.43 11.68
N LYS A 14 2.30 -14.26 12.70
CA LYS A 14 1.60 -14.18 13.98
C LYS A 14 2.53 -13.54 15.01
N VAL A 15 2.11 -12.44 15.62
CA VAL A 15 2.82 -11.79 16.72
C VAL A 15 1.93 -11.87 17.95
N GLY A 16 2.46 -12.36 19.07
CA GLY A 16 1.74 -12.54 20.32
C GLY A 16 2.68 -12.40 21.51
N ASN A 17 2.11 -12.44 22.72
CA ASN A 17 2.86 -12.30 23.98
C ASN A 17 3.71 -11.02 24.07
N ILE A 18 3.22 -9.91 23.51
CA ILE A 18 3.83 -8.59 23.71
C ILE A 18 3.40 -8.13 25.11
N PRO A 19 4.34 -7.88 26.05
CA PRO A 19 3.97 -7.45 27.40
C PRO A 19 3.20 -6.11 27.39
N PRO A 20 2.44 -5.81 28.44
CA PRO A 20 1.77 -4.52 28.56
C PRO A 20 2.77 -3.37 28.43
N SER A 21 2.38 -2.31 27.71
CA SER A 21 3.20 -1.12 27.45
C SER A 21 4.48 -1.36 26.64
N GLU A 22 4.72 -2.57 26.13
CA GLU A 22 5.86 -2.87 25.25
C GLU A 22 5.52 -2.69 23.76
N THR A 23 6.54 -2.45 22.95
CA THR A 23 6.41 -2.22 21.50
C THR A 23 7.09 -3.33 20.71
N ALA A 24 6.37 -3.93 19.76
CA ALA A 24 6.95 -4.83 18.77
C ALA A 24 7.19 -4.10 17.44
N VAL A 25 8.37 -4.27 16.85
CA VAL A 25 8.71 -3.70 15.54
C VAL A 25 8.84 -4.81 14.51
N ILE A 26 8.04 -4.70 13.45
CA ILE A 26 8.07 -5.61 12.30
C ILE A 26 8.78 -4.91 11.14
N LYS A 27 9.81 -5.54 10.59
CA LYS A 27 10.53 -5.04 9.42
C LYS A 27 10.52 -6.08 8.30
N LEU A 28 9.74 -5.83 7.25
CA LEU A 28 9.72 -6.64 6.03
C LEU A 28 10.56 -5.95 4.96
N ARG A 29 11.49 -6.69 4.33
CA ARG A 29 12.28 -6.25 3.18
C ARG A 29 12.12 -7.28 2.08
N TYR A 30 11.75 -6.84 0.89
CA TYR A 30 11.60 -7.71 -0.27
C TYR A 30 11.99 -6.95 -1.54
N VAL A 31 12.25 -7.70 -2.60
CA VAL A 31 12.53 -7.18 -3.93
C VAL A 31 11.52 -7.80 -4.87
N CYS A 32 10.85 -6.97 -5.67
CA CYS A 32 9.93 -7.43 -6.69
C CYS A 32 10.23 -6.74 -8.02
N ARG A 33 9.89 -7.40 -9.13
CA ARG A 33 9.96 -6.78 -10.45
C ARG A 33 8.75 -5.88 -10.65
N LEU A 34 8.99 -4.61 -10.98
CA LEU A 34 7.94 -3.67 -11.37
C LEU A 34 7.77 -3.73 -12.89
N GLN A 35 6.63 -4.20 -13.37
CA GLN A 35 6.35 -4.23 -14.80
C GLN A 35 5.84 -2.87 -15.26
N ALA A 36 6.42 -2.34 -16.34
CA ALA A 36 5.93 -1.17 -17.04
C ALA A 36 5.17 -1.62 -18.29
N ARG A 37 3.98 -1.06 -18.52
CA ARG A 37 3.20 -1.27 -19.74
C ARG A 37 3.19 0.00 -20.57
N LYS A 38 3.26 -0.15 -21.90
CA LYS A 38 3.03 0.99 -22.79
C LYS A 38 1.55 1.35 -22.77
N VAL A 39 1.26 2.63 -22.65
CA VAL A 39 -0.07 3.20 -22.78
C VAL A 39 -0.02 4.15 -23.96
N THR A 40 -0.79 3.82 -24.98
CA THR A 40 -1.01 4.68 -26.14
C THR A 40 -2.35 5.36 -25.91
N ASP A 41 -2.33 6.66 -25.65
CA ASP A 41 -3.53 7.51 -25.66
C ASP A 41 -3.35 8.57 -26.76
N ASP A 42 -4.46 9.13 -27.25
CA ASP A 42 -4.51 10.16 -28.30
C ASP A 42 -3.53 11.33 -28.09
N ALA A 43 -3.06 11.57 -26.86
CA ALA A 43 -2.17 12.66 -26.48
C ALA A 43 -0.67 12.30 -26.35
N ALA A 44 -0.26 11.03 -26.16
CA ALA A 44 1.17 10.64 -26.07
C ALA A 44 1.42 9.13 -25.93
N ASN A 45 2.59 8.68 -26.42
CA ASN A 45 3.19 7.39 -26.03
C ASN A 45 3.84 7.49 -24.65
N ARG A 46 3.28 6.83 -23.63
CA ARG A 46 3.85 6.78 -22.27
C ARG A 46 4.04 5.36 -21.77
N ALA A 47 4.90 5.19 -20.77
CA ALA A 47 5.05 3.92 -20.06
C ALA A 47 4.48 4.09 -18.64
N VAL A 48 3.68 3.12 -18.19
CA VAL A 48 3.09 3.15 -16.86
C VAL A 48 3.58 1.96 -16.05
N ALA A 49 4.25 2.24 -14.95
CA ALA A 49 4.61 1.25 -13.95
C ALA A 49 3.61 1.30 -12.78
N VAL A 50 3.12 0.13 -12.36
CA VAL A 50 2.04 0.03 -11.37
C VAL A 50 2.56 -0.62 -10.10
N PHE A 51 2.55 0.13 -8.99
CA PHE A 51 2.91 -0.37 -7.66
C PHE A 51 1.67 -0.48 -6.78
N ARG A 52 1.46 -1.63 -6.13
CA ARG A 52 0.36 -1.84 -5.20
C ARG A 52 0.86 -1.68 -3.77
N LEU A 53 0.36 -0.66 -3.09
CA LEU A 53 0.65 -0.45 -1.67
C LEU A 53 -0.16 -1.41 -0.82
N PRO A 54 0.42 -1.98 0.25
CA PRO A 54 -0.34 -2.65 1.30
C PRO A 54 -1.32 -1.64 1.89
N SER A 55 -2.63 -1.85 1.70
CA SER A 55 -3.63 -0.84 2.04
C SER A 55 -4.27 -1.02 3.41
N VAL A 56 -4.17 -2.20 4.05
CA VAL A 56 -4.84 -2.45 5.33
C VAL A 56 -4.05 -3.36 6.27
N LEU A 57 -3.63 -2.83 7.41
CA LEU A 57 -3.38 -3.65 8.60
C LEU A 57 -4.73 -3.92 9.27
N ASN A 58 -5.31 -5.09 9.02
CA ASN A 58 -6.55 -5.49 9.70
C ASN A 58 -6.21 -5.88 11.13
N PRO A 59 -6.65 -5.13 12.17
CA PRO A 59 -6.55 -5.63 13.54
C PRO A 59 -7.42 -6.89 13.62
N ARG A 60 -6.78 -8.04 13.85
CA ARG A 60 -7.48 -9.30 14.14
C ARG A 60 -7.87 -9.41 15.63
N TYR A 61 -7.51 -8.43 16.45
CA TYR A 61 -7.73 -8.46 17.88
C TYR A 61 -8.76 -7.42 18.30
N THR A 62 -9.95 -7.91 18.66
CA THR A 62 -10.92 -7.17 19.47
C THR A 62 -10.76 -7.68 20.91
N PRO A 63 -10.37 -6.85 21.89
CA PRO A 63 -10.24 -7.29 23.27
C PRO A 63 -11.58 -7.81 23.83
N PRO A 64 -11.58 -8.85 24.68
CA PRO A 64 -12.80 -9.47 25.22
C PRO A 64 -13.74 -8.51 25.97
N SER A 65 -13.23 -7.36 26.45
CA SER A 65 -14.03 -6.33 27.11
C SER A 65 -14.95 -5.55 26.16
N SER A 66 -14.90 -5.82 24.84
CA SER A 66 -15.63 -5.05 23.81
C SER A 66 -16.61 -5.84 22.94
N GLU A 67 -16.67 -7.18 22.98
CA GLU A 67 -17.72 -7.93 22.27
C GLU A 67 -18.15 -9.17 23.07
N THR A 68 -19.41 -9.21 23.49
CA THR A 68 -20.17 -10.45 23.66
C THR A 68 -20.11 -11.21 22.33
N GLU A 69 -19.50 -12.39 22.36
CA GLU A 69 -19.48 -13.40 21.28
C GLU A 69 -18.85 -12.98 19.94
N ARG A 70 -17.52 -13.06 19.81
CA ARG A 70 -16.92 -13.65 18.61
C ARG A 70 -15.71 -14.51 18.93
N GLN A 71 -15.92 -15.82 18.81
CA GLN A 71 -14.91 -16.87 18.85
C GLN A 71 -14.14 -16.91 17.52
N PHE A 72 -12.82 -17.03 17.60
CA PHE A 72 -11.88 -17.07 16.47
C PHE A 72 -12.30 -18.06 15.36
N GLY A 73 -12.97 -17.58 14.31
CA GLY A 73 -13.35 -18.36 13.11
C GLY A 73 -12.65 -17.86 11.83
N PRO A 74 -12.59 -18.68 10.77
CA PRO A 74 -12.02 -18.28 9.48
C PRO A 74 -12.85 -17.15 8.84
N SER A 75 -12.15 -16.15 8.31
CA SER A 75 -12.74 -14.93 7.74
C SER A 75 -13.52 -15.22 6.45
N SER A 76 -14.82 -15.51 6.54
CA SER A 76 -15.68 -15.71 5.35
C SER A 76 -16.25 -14.44 4.75
N ALA A 77 -16.00 -13.26 5.33
CA ALA A 77 -16.28 -11.99 4.68
C ALA A 77 -15.35 -10.93 5.28
N ILE A 78 -14.59 -10.23 4.45
CA ILE A 78 -13.93 -8.98 4.86
C ILE A 78 -15.07 -7.96 4.94
N PRO A 79 -15.57 -7.59 6.14
CA PRO A 79 -16.55 -6.53 6.19
C PRO A 79 -15.79 -5.25 5.79
N VAL A 80 -16.35 -4.48 4.86
CA VAL A 80 -15.87 -3.12 4.54
C VAL A 80 -16.22 -2.24 5.73
N CYS A 81 -15.57 -2.47 6.86
CA CYS A 81 -15.69 -1.63 8.03
C CYS A 81 -14.97 -0.32 7.71
N LYS A 82 -15.65 0.81 7.91
CA LYS A 82 -14.98 2.08 8.19
C LYS A 82 -14.24 1.92 9.52
N VAL A 83 -13.07 1.29 9.46
CA VAL A 83 -12.24 1.13 10.63
C VAL A 83 -11.61 2.49 10.90
N ASN A 84 -11.98 3.12 12.02
CA ASN A 84 -11.23 4.26 12.54
C ASN A 84 -9.94 3.70 13.15
N VAL A 85 -8.95 3.42 12.30
CA VAL A 85 -7.81 2.60 12.69
C VAL A 85 -6.79 3.40 13.49
N PRO A 86 -6.29 2.88 14.62
CA PRO A 86 -5.35 3.57 15.50
C PRO A 86 -3.90 3.53 14.98
N TYR A 87 -3.69 3.54 13.66
CA TYR A 87 -2.36 3.56 13.08
C TYR A 87 -2.11 4.82 12.26
N LYS A 88 -0.87 5.30 12.30
CA LYS A 88 -0.36 6.31 11.36
C LYS A 88 0.29 5.57 10.20
N PHE A 89 -0.08 5.94 8.98
CA PHE A 89 0.51 5.40 7.77
C PHE A 89 1.44 6.44 7.13
N PHE A 90 2.64 6.02 6.77
CA PHE A 90 3.61 6.85 6.07
C PHE A 90 4.21 6.06 4.91
N PHE A 91 4.39 6.73 3.78
CA PHE A 91 5.00 6.15 2.59
C PHE A 91 5.99 7.13 1.97
N SER A 92 7.16 6.61 1.62
CA SER A 92 8.14 7.31 0.79
C SER A 92 8.81 6.34 -0.17
N ALA A 93 9.06 6.80 -1.39
CA ALA A 93 9.81 6.06 -2.40
C ALA A 93 10.81 6.96 -3.11
N GLY A 94 11.97 6.40 -3.45
CA GLY A 94 12.90 6.98 -4.41
C GLY A 94 12.69 6.34 -5.77
N LEU A 95 12.49 7.16 -6.79
CA LEU A 95 12.27 6.75 -8.16
C LEU A 95 13.50 7.07 -9.01
N LYS A 96 13.84 6.14 -9.90
CA LYS A 96 14.84 6.32 -10.96
C LYS A 96 14.33 5.66 -12.23
N SER A 97 14.45 6.35 -13.34
CA SER A 97 13.98 5.92 -14.65
C SER A 97 15.00 6.31 -15.72
N GLN A 98 15.00 5.61 -16.85
CA GLN A 98 15.77 6.00 -18.04
C GLN A 98 15.11 7.16 -18.80
N CYS A 99 13.82 7.40 -18.56
CA CYS A 99 13.05 8.48 -19.15
C CYS A 99 12.58 9.46 -18.07
N ALA A 100 12.24 10.68 -18.48
CA ALA A 100 11.65 11.67 -17.59
C ALA A 100 10.38 11.12 -16.93
N ILE A 101 10.33 11.17 -15.60
CA ILE A 101 9.14 10.85 -14.82
C ILE A 101 8.15 12.00 -15.02
N MET A 102 6.96 11.69 -15.50
CA MET A 102 5.93 12.68 -15.80
C MET A 102 5.02 12.93 -14.60
N ALA A 103 4.57 11.85 -13.95
CA ALA A 103 3.62 11.95 -12.85
C ALA A 103 3.61 10.69 -11.96
N VAL A 104 3.09 10.88 -10.74
CA VAL A 104 2.76 9.79 -9.82
C VAL A 104 1.35 10.02 -9.32
N ASN A 105 0.46 9.05 -9.54
CA ASN A 105 -0.95 9.18 -9.16
C ASN A 105 -1.50 7.93 -8.47
N SER A 106 -2.56 8.13 -7.68
CA SER A 106 -3.38 7.06 -7.10
C SER A 106 -4.83 7.54 -7.05
N ALA A 107 -5.77 6.59 -7.10
CA ALA A 107 -7.18 6.87 -6.89
C ALA A 107 -7.53 7.24 -5.43
N LYS A 108 -6.65 6.90 -4.48
CA LYS A 108 -6.93 7.02 -3.04
C LYS A 108 -6.08 8.07 -2.34
N ASP A 109 -4.80 8.19 -2.73
CA ASP A 109 -3.83 9.01 -2.04
C ASP A 109 -3.22 10.09 -2.92
N VAL A 110 -2.93 11.22 -2.29
CA VAL A 110 -2.22 12.34 -2.92
C VAL A 110 -0.75 12.25 -2.57
N PHE A 111 0.11 12.37 -3.57
CA PHE A 111 1.55 12.31 -3.41
C PHE A 111 2.20 13.66 -3.69
N LYS A 112 3.21 14.00 -2.90
CA LYS A 112 4.15 15.07 -3.24
C LYS A 112 5.34 14.45 -3.97
N LEU A 113 5.51 14.87 -5.22
CA LEU A 113 6.61 14.50 -6.09
C LEU A 113 7.67 15.60 -6.07
N THR A 114 8.93 15.24 -5.85
CA THR A 114 10.06 16.17 -5.85
C THR A 114 11.16 15.61 -6.75
N TYR A 115 11.40 16.27 -7.87
CA TYR A 115 12.42 15.85 -8.84
C TYR A 115 13.84 16.13 -8.33
N HIS A 116 14.77 15.29 -8.75
CA HIS A 116 16.19 15.48 -8.57
C HIS A 116 16.82 15.66 -9.95
N GLY A 117 17.30 16.88 -10.24
CA GLY A 117 17.81 17.23 -11.57
C GLY A 117 16.75 17.79 -12.52
N GLU A 118 17.20 18.43 -13.59
CA GLU A 118 16.36 19.08 -14.59
C GLU A 118 15.74 18.10 -15.59
N ASP A 119 16.42 16.95 -15.80
CA ASP A 119 16.01 15.87 -16.70
C ASP A 119 14.83 15.04 -16.16
N LYS A 120 14.48 15.21 -14.88
CA LYS A 120 13.38 14.53 -14.18
C LYS A 120 13.47 13.01 -14.21
N THR A 121 14.67 12.44 -14.37
CA THR A 121 14.88 10.98 -14.40
C THR A 121 14.91 10.37 -13.00
N ALA A 122 15.11 11.19 -11.96
CA ALA A 122 15.06 10.80 -10.57
C ALA A 122 14.09 11.67 -9.77
N ALA A 123 13.38 11.07 -8.81
CA ALA A 123 12.45 11.80 -7.95
C ALA A 123 12.25 11.12 -6.60
N LYS A 124 11.85 11.92 -5.60
CA LYS A 124 11.32 11.44 -4.33
C LYS A 124 9.82 11.62 -4.30
N VAL A 125 9.13 10.59 -3.83
CA VAL A 125 7.70 10.59 -3.58
C VAL A 125 7.46 10.44 -2.09
N ILE A 126 6.52 11.21 -1.55
CA ILE A 126 5.97 11.04 -0.22
C ILE A 126 4.45 11.11 -0.27
N ILE A 127 3.77 10.29 0.53
CA ILE A 127 2.33 10.43 0.72
C ILE A 127 2.04 11.70 1.52
N MET A 128 1.05 12.48 1.08
CA MET A 128 0.60 13.65 1.80
C MET A 128 -0.47 13.23 2.81
N PRO A 129 -0.43 13.74 4.05
CA PRO A 129 -1.43 13.41 5.05
C PRO A 129 -2.81 13.92 4.57
N SER A 130 -3.75 13.01 4.34
CA SER A 130 -5.14 13.34 4.06
C SER A 130 -5.98 13.18 5.33
N LYS A 131 -7.04 13.99 5.49
CA LYS A 131 -7.95 13.96 6.65
C LYS A 131 -8.81 12.68 6.72
N SER A 132 -8.79 11.86 5.68
CA SER A 132 -9.55 10.61 5.59
C SER A 132 -8.84 9.68 4.61
N HIS A 133 -7.96 8.81 5.11
CA HIS A 133 -7.50 7.69 4.30
C HIS A 133 -8.74 6.80 4.11
N ASN A 134 -9.32 6.83 2.91
CA ASN A 134 -10.51 6.03 2.62
C ASN A 134 -10.02 4.61 2.35
N ILE A 135 -9.90 3.85 3.44
CA ILE A 135 -9.48 2.46 3.48
C ILE A 135 -10.66 1.59 3.05
N SER A 136 -11.09 1.75 1.79
CA SER A 136 -11.84 0.69 1.14
C SER A 136 -10.89 -0.50 1.04
N GLY A 137 -11.35 -1.72 1.33
CA GLY A 137 -10.55 -2.97 1.27
C GLY A 137 -9.95 -3.29 -0.11
N LEU A 138 -10.05 -2.38 -1.07
CA LEU A 138 -9.39 -2.42 -2.37
C LEU A 138 -7.89 -2.09 -2.24
N PRO A 139 -7.02 -2.67 -3.09
CA PRO A 139 -5.62 -2.32 -3.14
C PRO A 139 -5.45 -0.84 -3.51
N ASN A 140 -4.50 -0.17 -2.87
CA ASN A 140 -4.12 1.19 -3.26
C ASN A 140 -3.10 1.10 -4.40
N ILE A 141 -3.53 1.51 -5.59
CA ILE A 141 -2.75 1.41 -6.82
C ILE A 141 -2.07 2.75 -7.06
N VAL A 142 -0.74 2.72 -7.12
CA VAL A 142 0.10 3.87 -7.48
C VAL A 142 0.61 3.66 -8.89
N ASN A 143 0.26 4.58 -9.80
CA ASN A 143 0.79 4.60 -11.16
C ASN A 143 1.93 5.61 -11.23
N VAL A 144 3.05 5.18 -11.81
CA VAL A 144 4.17 6.03 -12.18
C VAL A 144 4.19 6.13 -13.71
N LEU A 145 4.06 7.36 -14.22
CA LEU A 145 4.01 7.73 -15.63
C LEU A 145 5.32 8.39 -16.07
#